data_AF-A0A075I526-F1
#
_entry.id   AF-A0A075I526-F1
#
_cell.length_a   1.000
_cell.length_b   1.000
_cell.length_c   1.000
_cell.angle_alpha   90.00
_cell.angle_beta   90.00
_cell.angle_gamma   90.00
#
_symmetry.space_group_name_H-M   'P 1'
#
loop_
_entity.id
_entity.type
_entity.pdbx_description
1 polymer ?
#
loop_
_entity_poly.entity_id
_entity_poly.type
_entity_poly.pdbx_seq_one_letter_code
_entity_poly.pdbx_strand_id
1 'polypeptide(L)'
;MLLHFIFVIKEEDLLKRKKEFNYIKQMANFFKKWIKENFSEDFDVQYDEMITKPRNILQRLDIHNLLSDHRSRGEDIYHFYLTHFRPIWTDCAGAEGFHSENFGMSLWQEPK
;
A
#
# COMPACT_ATOMS: atom_id res chain seq x y z
N MET A 1 8.17 12.12 -10.61
CA MET A 1 6.86 11.50 -10.27
C MET A 1 6.87 11.12 -8.79
N LEU A 2 5.73 11.17 -8.09
CA LEU A 2 5.66 10.81 -6.67
C LEU A 2 5.18 9.37 -6.50
N LEU A 3 5.96 8.57 -5.78
CA LEU A 3 5.63 7.21 -5.38
C LEU A 3 5.29 7.17 -3.90
N HIS A 4 4.02 6.95 -3.57
CA HIS A 4 3.52 6.99 -2.21
C HIS A 4 3.19 5.59 -1.69
N PHE A 5 4.01 5.08 -0.78
CA PHE A 5 3.80 3.79 -0.13
C PHE A 5 2.82 3.94 1.04
N ILE A 6 1.72 3.18 1.03
CA ILE A 6 0.70 3.27 2.08
C ILE A 6 0.62 1.93 2.79
N PHE A 7 0.98 1.91 4.07
CA PHE A 7 0.86 0.71 4.90
C PHE A 7 -0.55 0.63 5.47
N VAL A 8 -1.34 -0.32 4.97
CA VAL A 8 -2.71 -0.52 5.45
C VAL A 8 -2.67 -1.44 6.66
N ILE A 9 -3.06 -0.91 7.80
CA ILE A 9 -2.91 -1.57 9.10
C ILE A 9 -4.23 -1.57 9.86
N LYS A 10 -4.49 -2.64 10.62
CA LYS A 10 -5.63 -2.66 11.54
C LYS A 10 -5.30 -1.87 12.79
N GLU A 11 -6.29 -1.14 13.31
CA GLU A 11 -6.15 -0.33 14.52
C GLU A 11 -5.58 -1.13 15.71
N GLU A 12 -5.99 -2.39 15.89
CA GLU A 12 -5.50 -3.27 16.95
C GLU A 12 -4.02 -3.66 16.83
N ASP A 13 -3.40 -3.48 15.67
CA ASP A 13 -2.03 -3.90 15.37
C ASP A 13 -1.05 -2.72 15.24
N LEU A 14 -1.53 -1.48 15.32
CA LEU A 14 -0.75 -0.26 15.10
C LEU A 14 0.54 -0.22 15.92
N LEU A 15 0.47 -0.58 17.21
CA LEU A 15 1.65 -0.58 18.09
C LEU A 15 2.59 -1.75 17.81
N LYS A 16 2.05 -2.92 17.44
CA LYS A 16 2.83 -4.15 17.24
C LYS A 16 3.66 -4.09 15.96
N ARG A 17 3.14 -3.45 14.92
CA ARG A 17 3.73 -3.49 13.57
C ARG A 17 4.55 -2.25 13.21
N LYS A 18 4.89 -1.41 14.19
CA LYS A 18 5.78 -0.24 13.99
C LYS A 18 7.12 -0.60 13.32
N LYS A 19 7.66 -1.78 13.61
CA LYS A 19 8.91 -2.27 12.99
C LYS A 19 8.74 -2.45 11.48
N GLU A 20 7.60 -2.98 11.05
CA GLU A 20 7.29 -3.16 9.63
C GLU A 20 7.11 -1.82 8.93
N PHE A 21 6.42 -0.87 9.55
CA PHE A 21 6.33 0.47 8.98
C PHE A 21 7.71 1.13 8.81
N ASN A 22 8.61 0.99 9.80
CA ASN A 22 10.00 1.45 9.66
C ASN A 22 10.77 0.73 8.54
N TYR A 23 10.48 -0.55 8.28
CA TYR A 23 11.04 -1.25 7.13
C TYR A 23 10.48 -0.67 5.81
N ILE A 24 9.19 -0.39 5.73
CA ILE A 24 8.56 0.21 4.54
C ILE A 24 9.20 1.56 4.21
N LYS A 25 9.54 2.39 5.22
CA LYS A 25 10.29 3.63 5.01
C LYS A 25 11.66 3.41 4.36
N GLN A 26 12.38 2.38 4.83
CA GLN A 26 13.67 2.02 4.24
C GLN A 26 13.51 1.48 2.83
N MET A 27 12.50 0.64 2.60
CA MET A 27 12.14 0.08 1.30
C MET A 27 11.78 1.18 0.29
N ALA A 28 10.99 2.17 0.67
CA ALA A 28 10.64 3.31 -0.20
C ALA A 28 11.88 4.09 -0.64
N ASN A 29 12.78 4.40 0.30
CA ASN A 29 14.04 5.08 0.00
C ASN A 29 14.97 4.22 -0.87
N PHE A 30 14.99 2.91 -0.65
CA PHE A 30 15.69 1.97 -1.52
C PHE A 30 15.16 2.05 -2.95
N PHE A 31 13.83 1.99 -3.16
CA PHE A 31 13.25 2.08 -4.49
C PHE A 31 13.54 3.42 -5.18
N LYS A 32 13.48 4.55 -4.45
CA LYS A 32 13.91 5.85 -4.99
C LYS A 32 15.32 5.79 -5.58
N LYS A 33 16.28 5.28 -4.80
CA LYS A 33 17.67 5.17 -5.23
C LYS A 33 17.82 4.18 -6.39
N TRP A 34 17.25 2.99 -6.26
CA TRP A 34 17.37 1.91 -7.24
C TRP A 34 16.77 2.30 -8.59
N ILE A 35 15.60 2.94 -8.62
CA ILE A 35 14.96 3.40 -9.85
C ILE A 35 15.84 4.42 -10.56
N LYS A 36 16.36 5.40 -9.81
CA LYS A 36 17.26 6.43 -10.36
C LYS A 36 18.53 5.83 -10.95
N GLU A 37 19.15 4.87 -10.27
CA GLU A 37 20.40 4.24 -10.71
C GLU A 37 20.21 3.32 -11.93
N ASN A 38 19.09 2.61 -12.03
CA ASN A 38 18.89 1.59 -13.07
C ASN A 38 18.11 2.10 -14.29
N PHE A 39 17.27 3.12 -14.11
CA PHE A 39 16.40 3.63 -15.18
C PHE A 39 16.61 5.12 -15.46
N SER A 40 17.49 5.81 -14.71
CA SER A 40 17.71 7.27 -14.83
C SER A 40 16.47 8.12 -14.60
N GLU A 41 15.45 7.57 -13.93
CA GLU A 41 14.21 8.26 -13.58
C GLU A 41 14.28 8.80 -12.15
N ASP A 42 13.89 10.06 -11.95
CA ASP A 42 13.87 10.68 -10.62
C ASP A 42 12.46 10.67 -10.01
N PHE A 43 12.36 10.04 -8.86
CA PHE A 43 11.12 9.90 -8.11
C PHE A 43 11.28 10.51 -6.73
N ASP A 44 10.25 11.18 -6.28
CA ASP A 44 10.05 11.42 -4.87
C ASP A 44 9.28 10.27 -4.25
N VAL A 45 9.58 9.99 -2.98
CA VAL A 45 8.91 8.94 -2.23
C VAL A 45 8.27 9.50 -0.99
N GLN A 46 7.05 9.05 -0.73
CA GLN A 46 6.32 9.28 0.49
C GLN A 46 5.90 7.95 1.10
N TYR A 47 5.61 7.98 2.38
CA TYR A 47 5.15 6.82 3.12
C TYR A 47 4.18 7.24 4.21
N ASP A 48 3.04 6.58 4.28
CA ASP A 48 1.99 6.83 5.28
C ASP A 48 1.39 5.52 5.79
N GLU A 49 0.66 5.62 6.89
CA GLU A 49 -0.19 4.54 7.41
C GLU A 49 -1.65 4.84 7.10
N MET A 50 -2.39 3.84 6.62
CA MET A 50 -3.85 3.89 6.51
C MET A 50 -4.43 2.96 7.56
N ILE A 51 -4.99 3.55 8.62
CA ILE A 51 -5.56 2.79 9.74
C ILE A 51 -6.97 2.33 9.36
N THR A 52 -7.19 1.03 9.41
CA THR A 52 -8.49 0.39 9.21
C THR A 52 -9.09 0.00 10.55
N LYS A 53 -10.36 0.37 10.76
CA LYS A 53 -11.09 0.02 11.98
C LYS A 53 -11.54 -1.45 11.93
N PRO A 54 -11.68 -2.12 13.09
CA PRO A 54 -12.26 -3.44 13.17
C PRO A 54 -13.67 -3.42 12.54
N ARG A 55 -13.91 -4.33 11.61
CA ARG A 55 -15.21 -4.49 10.95
C ARG A 55 -15.73 -5.90 11.19
N ASN A 56 -17.06 -6.05 11.29
CA ASN A 56 -17.69 -7.36 11.38
C ASN A 56 -17.33 -8.20 10.15
N ILE A 57 -17.23 -9.52 10.28
CA ILE A 57 -16.84 -10.47 9.20
C ILE A 57 -17.61 -10.29 7.88
N LEU A 58 -18.84 -9.75 7.94
CA LEU A 58 -19.70 -9.45 6.79
C LEU A 58 -19.35 -8.14 6.06
N GLN A 59 -18.66 -7.21 6.70
CA GLN A 59 -18.20 -5.96 6.10
C GLN A 59 -16.85 -6.22 5.43
N ARG A 60 -16.91 -6.77 4.21
CA ARG A 60 -15.74 -7.02 3.34
C ARG A 60 -14.82 -5.79 3.29
N LEU A 61 -13.51 -6.04 3.32
CA LEU A 61 -12.51 -4.99 3.15
C LEU A 61 -12.70 -4.30 1.80
N ASP A 62 -12.82 -2.99 1.93
CA ASP A 62 -13.66 -2.15 1.10
C ASP A 62 -12.77 -1.53 0.03
N ILE A 63 -12.82 -2.06 -1.18
CA ILE A 63 -12.24 -1.40 -2.34
C ILE A 63 -12.65 0.08 -2.37
N HIS A 64 -13.86 0.41 -1.90
CA HIS A 64 -14.35 1.77 -1.78
C HIS A 64 -13.52 2.64 -0.83
N ASN A 65 -13.00 2.09 0.28
CA ASN A 65 -12.11 2.84 1.18
C ASN A 65 -10.76 3.09 0.53
N LEU A 66 -10.16 2.08 -0.13
CA LEU A 66 -8.89 2.25 -0.83
C LEU A 66 -9.01 3.27 -1.96
N LEU A 67 -10.09 3.18 -2.75
CA LEU A 67 -10.37 4.15 -3.82
C LEU A 67 -10.65 5.55 -3.27
N SER A 68 -11.40 5.66 -2.17
CA SER A 68 -11.65 6.96 -1.54
C SER A 68 -10.38 7.58 -0.97
N ASP A 69 -9.53 6.78 -0.32
CA ASP A 69 -8.24 7.22 0.19
C ASP A 69 -7.32 7.65 -0.97
N HIS A 70 -7.22 6.85 -2.03
CA HIS A 70 -6.47 7.16 -3.25
C HIS A 70 -6.87 8.51 -3.86
N ARG A 71 -8.18 8.72 -4.06
CA ARG A 71 -8.73 9.98 -4.57
C ARG A 71 -8.41 11.16 -3.67
N SER A 72 -8.52 10.97 -2.35
CA SER A 72 -8.27 12.05 -1.38
C SER A 72 -6.80 12.46 -1.29
N ARG A 73 -5.88 11.56 -1.66
CA ARG A 73 -4.43 11.79 -1.64
C ARG A 73 -3.90 12.37 -2.94
N GLY A 74 -4.66 12.30 -4.04
CA GLY A 74 -4.31 12.86 -5.35
C GLY A 74 -4.21 11.78 -6.43
N GLU A 75 -5.10 11.83 -7.43
CA GLU A 75 -5.17 10.81 -8.50
C GLU A 75 -3.96 10.83 -9.45
N ASP A 76 -3.15 11.91 -9.43
CA ASP A 76 -1.91 12.05 -10.19
C ASP A 76 -0.68 11.45 -9.49
N ILE A 77 -0.84 11.01 -8.24
CA ILE A 77 0.20 10.37 -7.43
C ILE A 77 0.07 8.86 -7.53
N TYR A 78 1.18 8.18 -7.82
CA TYR A 78 1.20 6.72 -7.81
C TYR A 78 1.17 6.21 -6.37
N HIS A 79 0.03 5.66 -5.97
CA HIS A 79 -0.18 5.09 -4.65
C HIS A 79 0.06 3.59 -4.64
N PHE A 80 0.92 3.12 -3.74
CA PHE A 80 1.22 1.70 -3.57
C PHE A 80 0.79 1.20 -2.18
N TYR A 81 -0.36 0.54 -2.14
CA TYR A 81 -0.99 0.02 -0.92
C TYR A 81 -0.43 -1.35 -0.53
N LEU A 82 0.17 -1.41 0.65
CA LEU A 82 0.65 -2.63 1.29
C LEU A 82 -0.43 -3.12 2.24
N THR A 83 -1.21 -4.09 1.78
CA THR A 83 -2.49 -4.48 2.40
C THR A 83 -2.40 -5.80 3.16
N HIS A 84 -3.14 -5.94 4.27
CA HIS A 84 -3.24 -7.20 5.02
C HIS A 84 -4.33 -8.15 4.45
N PHE A 85 -4.73 -7.97 3.19
CA PHE A 85 -5.77 -8.75 2.52
C PHE A 85 -5.50 -8.83 1.01
N ARG A 86 -6.03 -9.86 0.35
CA ARG A 86 -5.91 -10.02 -1.10
C ARG A 86 -7.00 -9.25 -1.84
N PRO A 87 -6.75 -8.81 -3.08
CA PRO A 87 -7.82 -8.31 -3.95
C PRO A 87 -8.79 -9.46 -4.27
N ILE A 88 -10.02 -9.37 -3.77
CA ILE A 88 -11.08 -10.37 -4.00
C ILE A 88 -12.00 -10.02 -5.16
N TRP A 89 -11.78 -8.86 -5.80
CA TRP A 89 -12.57 -8.36 -6.93
C TRP A 89 -11.94 -8.68 -8.29
N THR A 90 -10.75 -9.29 -8.30
CA THR A 90 -10.11 -9.72 -9.54
C THR A 90 -10.68 -11.05 -10.00
N ASP A 91 -10.69 -11.26 -11.31
CA ASP A 91 -11.00 -12.54 -11.94
C ASP A 91 -9.89 -13.59 -11.72
N CYS A 92 -8.69 -13.15 -11.39
CA CYS A 92 -7.58 -13.99 -10.96
C CYS A 92 -7.77 -14.50 -9.51
N ALA A 93 -8.24 -15.75 -9.37
CA ALA A 93 -8.31 -16.42 -8.08
C ALA A 93 -6.92 -16.56 -7.43
N GLY A 94 -6.78 -16.07 -6.20
CA GLY A 94 -5.51 -16.14 -5.45
C GLY A 94 -4.51 -15.03 -5.79
N ALA A 95 -4.90 -13.99 -6.52
CA ALA A 95 -4.06 -12.83 -6.77
C ALA A 95 -3.50 -12.22 -5.47
N GLU A 96 -2.20 -11.92 -5.48
CA GLU A 96 -1.53 -11.27 -4.34
C GLU A 96 -1.49 -9.75 -4.48
N GLY A 97 -1.84 -9.20 -5.64
CA GLY A 97 -1.84 -7.77 -5.88
C GLY A 97 -2.73 -7.37 -7.04
N PHE A 98 -2.94 -6.07 -7.18
CA PHE A 98 -3.74 -5.46 -8.23
C PHE A 98 -3.10 -4.14 -8.66
N HIS A 99 -3.22 -3.80 -9.93
CA HIS A 99 -2.67 -2.56 -10.50
C HIS A 99 -3.69 -1.93 -11.44
N SER A 100 -3.76 -0.61 -11.39
CA SER A 100 -4.47 0.26 -12.32
C SER A 100 -3.74 1.60 -12.42
N GLU A 101 -4.31 2.56 -13.17
CA GLU A 101 -3.73 3.90 -13.30
C GLU A 101 -3.48 4.54 -11.92
N ASN A 102 -2.22 4.90 -11.66
CA ASN A 102 -1.72 5.51 -10.42
C ASN A 102 -2.09 4.78 -9.11
N PHE A 103 -2.48 3.51 -9.20
CA PHE A 103 -2.90 2.70 -8.07
C PHE A 103 -2.29 1.31 -8.19
N GLY A 104 -1.56 0.91 -7.16
CA GLY A 104 -1.10 -0.46 -6.98
C GLY A 104 -1.42 -0.94 -5.58
N MET A 105 -1.69 -2.23 -5.45
CA MET A 105 -1.74 -2.87 -4.14
C MET A 105 -1.06 -4.22 -4.19
N SER A 106 -0.54 -4.62 -3.03
CA SER A 106 0.00 -5.96 -2.80
C SER A 106 -0.35 -6.43 -1.40
N LEU A 107 -0.47 -7.74 -1.24
CA LEU A 107 -0.58 -8.41 0.05
C LEU A 107 0.76 -8.25 0.77
N TRP A 108 0.76 -7.50 1.86
CA TRP A 108 1.89 -7.41 2.76
C TRP A 108 1.93 -8.64 3.66
N GLN A 109 2.90 -9.49 3.41
CA GLN A 109 3.13 -10.70 4.21
C GLN A 109 3.82 -10.33 5.52
N GLU A 110 3.22 -10.75 6.63
CA GLU A 110 3.82 -10.57 7.95
C GLU A 110 5.14 -11.36 8.03
N PRO A 111 6.21 -10.74 8.55
CA PRO A 111 7.46 -11.45 8.77
C PRO A 111 7.25 -12.59 9.78
N LYS A 112 7.88 -13.74 9.51
CA LYS A 112 7.84 -14.94 10.36
C LYS A 112 8.67 -14.77 11.63
#